data_AF-A0AA42UDU6-F1
#
_entry.id   AF-A0AA42UDU6-F1
#
_cell.length_a   1.000
_cell.length_b   1.000
_cell.length_c   1.000
_cell.angle_alpha   90.00
_cell.angle_beta   90.00
_cell.angle_gamma   90.00
#
_symmetry.space_group_name_H-M   'P 1'
#
loop_
_entity.id
_entity.type
_entity.pdbx_description
1 polymer ?
#
loop_
_entity_poly.entity_id
_entity_poly.type
_entity_poly.pdbx_seq_one_letter_code
_entity_poly.pdbx_strand_id
1 'polypeptide(L)' 'ADKLKKVDVSCDDILVSARQNNGITKLSEIKYAILERNGHISIIPEKK' A
#
# COMPACT_ATOMS: atom_id res chain seq x y z
N ALA A 1 15.78 -10.34 -4.70
CA ALA A 1 14.40 -9.87 -4.77
C ALA A 1 13.81 -10.02 -3.38
N ASP A 2 14.04 -9.06 -2.48
CA ASP A 2 13.73 -9.27 -1.05
C ASP A 2 13.57 -7.93 -0.33
N LYS A 3 12.36 -7.38 -0.37
CA LYS A 3 12.01 -6.21 0.46
C LYS A 3 10.55 -6.21 0.89
N LEU A 4 9.95 -7.39 1.05
CA LEU A 4 8.73 -7.57 1.85
C LEU A 4 9.14 -8.18 3.20
N LYS A 5 9.97 -7.45 3.96
CA LYS A 5 10.20 -7.77 5.38
C LYS A 5 9.01 -7.24 6.18
N LYS A 6 8.23 -8.17 6.72
CA LYS A 6 7.59 -8.09 8.05
C LYS A 6 6.98 -6.74 8.39
N VAL A 7 5.82 -6.47 7.82
CA VAL A 7 4.90 -5.51 8.40
C VAL A 7 3.60 -6.27 8.58
N ASP A 8 3.07 -6.34 9.82
CA ASP A 8 1.74 -6.88 10.17
C ASP A 8 0.62 -5.97 9.63
N VAL A 9 0.76 -5.56 8.38
CA VAL A 9 -0.22 -4.76 7.66
C VAL A 9 -0.91 -5.74 6.71
N SER A 10 -2.21 -5.92 6.94
CA SER A 10 -2.99 -6.84 6.12
C SER A 10 -3.16 -6.25 4.72
N CYS A 11 -3.31 -7.11 3.72
CA CYS A 11 -3.65 -6.68 2.36
C CYS A 11 -4.90 -5.77 2.34
N ASP A 12 -5.81 -5.98 3.30
CA ASP A 12 -7.00 -5.15 3.48
C ASP A 12 -6.67 -3.71 3.90
N ASP A 13 -5.75 -3.51 4.84
CA ASP A 13 -5.31 -2.18 5.29
C ASP A 13 -4.65 -1.39 4.15
N ILE A 14 -3.86 -2.08 3.32
CA ILE A 14 -3.24 -1.52 2.12
C ILE A 14 -4.33 -1.09 1.13
N LEU A 15 -5.32 -1.96 0.89
CA LEU A 15 -6.44 -1.67 -0.02
C LEU A 15 -7.33 -0.54 0.47
N VAL A 16 -7.62 -0.48 1.77
CA VAL A 16 -8.40 0.62 2.37
C VAL A 16 -7.68 1.94 2.18
N SER A 17 -6.39 2.00 2.49
CA SER A 17 -5.57 3.21 2.29
C SER A 17 -5.47 3.60 0.81
N ALA A 18 -5.29 2.62 -0.07
CA ALA A 18 -5.21 2.83 -1.51
C ALA A 18 -6.53 3.34 -2.10
N ARG A 19 -7.67 2.84 -1.63
CA ARG A 19 -9.00 3.32 -2.03
C ARG A 19 -9.26 4.75 -1.55
N GLN A 20 -8.96 5.03 -0.29
CA GLN A 20 -9.23 6.35 0.31
C GLN A 20 -8.41 7.46 -0.34
N ASN A 21 -7.12 7.21 -0.63
CA ASN A 21 -6.22 8.26 -1.07
C ASN A 21 -5.97 8.29 -2.59
N ASN A 22 -6.06 7.15 -3.28
CA ASN A 22 -5.70 7.02 -4.69
C ASN A 22 -6.81 6.41 -5.57
N GLY A 23 -7.96 6.00 -4.99
CA GLY A 23 -9.05 5.36 -5.73
C GLY A 23 -8.73 3.97 -6.28
N ILE A 24 -7.64 3.35 -5.82
CA ILE A 24 -7.16 2.06 -6.34
C ILE A 24 -7.93 0.93 -5.68
N THR A 25 -8.49 0.03 -6.49
CA THR A 25 -9.26 -1.13 -5.99
C THR A 25 -8.50 -2.44 -6.10
N LYS A 26 -7.41 -2.47 -6.87
CA LYS A 26 -6.63 -3.67 -7.15
C LYS A 26 -5.20 -3.54 -6.64
N LEU A 27 -4.72 -4.57 -5.94
CA LEU A 27 -3.33 -4.66 -5.49
C LEU A 27 -2.33 -4.66 -6.65
N SER A 28 -2.72 -5.13 -7.83
CA SER A 28 -1.89 -5.11 -9.05
C SER A 28 -1.55 -3.70 -9.54
N GLU A 29 -2.28 -2.68 -9.08
CA GLU A 29 -2.04 -1.29 -9.44
C GLU A 29 -1.16 -0.58 -8.39
N ILE A 30 -0.72 -1.29 -7.35
CA ILE A 30 0.12 -0.75 -6.28
C ILE A 30 1.55 -1.23 -6.53
N LYS A 31 2.44 -0.28 -6.78
CA LYS A 31 3.87 -0.54 -6.97
C LYS A 31 4.59 -0.67 -5.64
N TYR A 32 4.29 0.22 -4.70
CA TYR A 32 4.83 0.20 -3.35
C TYR A 32 3.77 0.60 -2.32
N ALA A 33 3.79 -0.07 -1.18
CA ALA A 33 3.07 0.32 0.02
C ALA A 33 4.10 0.56 1.13
N ILE A 34 4.10 1.76 1.70
CA ILE A 34 5.09 2.20 2.68
C ILE A 34 4.33 2.50 3.97
N LEU A 35 4.61 1.75 5.03
CA LEU A 35 4.12 2.07 6.36
C LEU A 35 5.03 3.14 6.99
N GLU A 36 4.47 4.31 7.25
CA GLU A 36 5.17 5.39 7.92
C GLU A 36 5.11 5.26 9.45
N ARG A 37 6.04 5.94 10.12
CA ARG A 37 6.23 5.86 11.59
C ARG A 37 5.03 6.40 12.39
N ASN A 38 4.17 7.16 11.73
CA ASN A 38 2.91 7.70 12.23
C ASN A 38 1.72 6.72 12.09
N GLY A 39 1.93 5.56 11.47
CA GLY A 39 0.88 4.57 11.20
C GLY A 39 0.11 4.80 9.89
N HIS A 40 0.48 5.80 9.09
CA HIS A 40 -0.11 6.00 7.77
C HIS A 40 0.52 5.06 6.74
N ILE A 41 -0.30 4.59 5.80
CA ILE A 41 0.14 3.77 4.68
C ILE A 41 0.17 4.66 3.43
N SER A 42 1.37 5.00 2.99
CA SER A 42 1.61 5.72 1.75
C SER A 42 1.64 4.72 0.60
N ILE A 43 0.77 4.91 -0.39
CA ILE A 43 0.62 4.03 -1.56
C ILE A 43 1.21 4.74 -2.78
N ILE A 44 2.13 4.06 -3.47
CA ILE A 44 2.68 4.48 -4.77
C ILE A 44 2.04 3.61 -5.85
N PRO A 45 1.21 4.17 -6.75
CA PRO A 45 0.62 3.41 -7.84
C PRO A 45 1.66 3.00 -8.91
N GLU A 46 1.37 1.89 -9.58
CA GLU A 46 2.13 1.35 -10.73
C GLU A 46 1.92 2.20 -11.99
N LYS A 47 0.71 2.75 -12.16
CA LYS A 47 0.33 3.60 -13.29
C LYS A 47 -0.11 4.99 -12.82
N LYS A 48 0.28 5.99 -13.60
CA LYS A 48 -0.06 7.41 -13.40
C LYS A 48 -1.45 7.71 -13.90
#